data_AF-A0A960HG36-F1
#
_entry.id   AF-A0A960HG36-F1
#
_cell.length_a   1.000
_cell.length_b   1.000
_cell.length_c   1.000
_cell.angle_alpha   90.00
_cell.angle_beta   90.00
_cell.angle_gamma   90.00
#
_symmetry.space_group_name_H-M   'P 1'
#
loop_
_entity.id
_entity.type
_entity.pdbx_description
1 polymer ?
#
loop_
_entity_poly.entity_id
_entity_poly.type
_entity_poly.pdbx_seq_one_letter_code
_entity_poly.pdbx_strand_id
1 'polypeptide(L)'
;MTVRHADRPLPQWYDDAKFGIFIHWGAYAVPCYAPVERDMGDLMRAGNWEEIFRWSPYTEWYLNSWALEGSPVEAHHAAVYG
;
A
#
# COMPACT_ATOMS: atom_id res chain seq x y z
N MET A 1 7.44 -31.26 2.49
CA MET A 1 6.10 -31.40 3.11
C MET A 1 5.39 -30.07 2.96
N THR A 2 4.42 -29.97 2.05
CA THR A 2 3.64 -28.75 1.83
C THR A 2 2.62 -28.62 2.95
N VAL A 3 2.69 -27.55 3.74
CA VAL A 3 1.71 -27.26 4.79
C VAL A 3 0.35 -27.04 4.11
N ARG A 4 -0.62 -27.93 4.37
CA ARG A 4 -1.99 -27.78 3.85
C ARG A 4 -2.77 -26.89 4.80
N HIS A 5 -3.36 -25.81 4.28
CA HIS A 5 -4.36 -25.06 5.02
C HIS A 5 -5.71 -25.77 4.88
N ALA A 6 -6.26 -26.27 5.99
CA ALA A 6 -7.61 -26.85 6.07
C ALA A 6 -7.91 -27.92 4.98
N ASP A 7 -6.99 -28.86 4.74
CA ASP A 7 -7.09 -29.96 3.76
C ASP A 7 -7.33 -29.57 2.29
N ARG A 8 -7.28 -28.27 1.96
CA ARG A 8 -7.40 -27.79 0.58
C ARG A 8 -6.01 -27.67 -0.05
N PRO A 9 -5.62 -28.57 -0.98
CA PRO A 9 -4.35 -28.42 -1.67
C PRO A 9 -4.37 -27.18 -2.57
N LEU A 10 -3.20 -26.61 -2.83
CA LEU A 10 -3.05 -25.56 -3.84
C LEU A 10 -3.56 -26.10 -5.20
N PRO A 11 -4.49 -25.41 -5.89
CA PRO A 11 -4.96 -25.87 -7.20
C PRO A 11 -3.80 -25.95 -8.21
N GLN A 12 -3.74 -27.05 -8.98
CA GLN A 12 -2.65 -27.28 -9.94
C GLN A 12 -2.49 -26.12 -10.94
N TRP A 13 -3.59 -25.55 -11.42
CA TRP A 13 -3.54 -24.42 -12.37
C TRP A 13 -2.84 -23.19 -11.78
N TYR A 14 -3.01 -22.92 -10.48
CA TYR A 14 -2.37 -21.77 -9.82
C TYR A 14 -0.89 -22.05 -9.60
N ASP A 15 -0.56 -23.28 -9.22
CA ASP A 15 0.83 -23.71 -9.14
C ASP A 15 1.50 -23.58 -10.52
N ASP A 16 0.91 -24.10 -11.59
CA ASP A 16 1.49 -24.10 -12.95
C ASP A 16 1.63 -22.70 -13.57
N ALA A 17 0.80 -21.72 -13.17
CA ALA A 17 0.78 -20.40 -13.80
C ALA A 17 2.07 -19.59 -13.62
N LYS A 18 2.69 -19.62 -12.43
CA LYS A 18 3.95 -18.95 -12.01
C LYS A 18 4.03 -17.42 -12.14
N PHE A 19 3.27 -16.79 -13.04
CA PHE A 19 3.25 -15.36 -13.31
C PHE A 19 1.81 -14.85 -13.36
N GLY A 20 1.57 -13.72 -12.69
CA GLY A 20 0.28 -13.05 -12.66
C GLY A 20 0.48 -11.54 -12.66
N ILE A 21 -0.50 -10.83 -13.18
CA ILE A 21 -0.56 -9.36 -13.12
C ILE A 21 -1.50 -8.97 -12.00
N PHE A 22 -1.01 -8.10 -11.11
CA PHE A 22 -1.83 -7.50 -10.08
C PHE A 22 -2.03 -6.01 -10.37
N ILE A 23 -3.27 -5.54 -10.27
CA ILE A 23 -3.67 -4.18 -10.58
C ILE A 23 -4.27 -3.56 -9.32
N HIS A 24 -3.60 -2.57 -8.75
CA HIS A 24 -4.17 -1.68 -7.75
C HIS A 24 -4.80 -0.49 -8.49
N TRP A 25 -6.12 -0.48 -8.60
CA TRP A 25 -6.85 0.61 -9.21
C TRP A 25 -8.10 0.94 -8.40
N GLY A 26 -8.29 2.23 -8.14
CA GLY A 26 -9.37 2.78 -7.35
C GLY A 26 -9.32 4.30 -7.35
N ALA A 27 -10.17 4.94 -6.53
CA ALA A 27 -10.23 6.41 -6.46
C ALA A 27 -8.89 7.05 -6.08
N TYR A 28 -8.08 6.35 -5.29
CA TYR A 28 -6.71 6.75 -4.92
C TYR A 28 -5.74 6.89 -6.10
N ALA A 29 -6.06 6.31 -7.27
CA ALA A 29 -5.26 6.48 -8.48
C ALA A 29 -5.50 7.84 -9.15
N VAL A 30 -6.57 8.56 -8.80
CA VAL A 30 -6.87 9.88 -9.37
C VAL A 30 -5.87 10.94 -8.90
N PRO A 31 -5.55 11.08 -7.59
CA PRO A 31 -4.52 12.01 -7.16
C PRO A 31 -3.10 11.63 -7.62
N CYS A 32 -2.85 10.33 -7.84
CA CYS A 32 -1.57 9.81 -8.35
C CYS A 32 -0.34 10.31 -7.56
N TYR A 33 -0.45 10.38 -6.24
CA TYR A 33 0.59 10.93 -5.37
C TYR A 33 0.82 10.12 -4.10
N ALA A 34 2.09 9.95 -3.74
CA ALA A 34 2.55 9.44 -2.44
C ALA A 34 3.99 9.95 -2.20
N PRO A 35 4.40 10.21 -0.95
CA PRO A 35 5.79 10.51 -0.60
C PRO A 35 6.72 9.31 -0.85
N VAL A 36 7.97 9.54 -1.23
CA VAL A 36 8.96 8.47 -1.53
C VAL A 36 10.28 8.65 -0.77
N GLU A 37 10.31 9.55 0.21
CA GLU A 37 11.49 9.93 0.97
C GLU A 37 11.89 8.91 2.05
N ARG A 38 10.99 7.96 2.38
CA ARG A 38 11.18 6.95 3.43
C ARG A 38 11.05 5.54 2.86
N ASP A 39 11.85 4.62 3.39
CA ASP A 39 11.75 3.20 3.05
C ASP A 39 10.60 2.53 3.81
N MET A 40 9.70 1.87 3.09
CA MET A 40 8.56 1.18 3.70
C MET A 40 8.99 0.00 4.58
N GLY A 41 10.09 -0.67 4.24
CA GLY A 41 10.64 -1.77 5.05
C GLY A 41 11.12 -1.29 6.42
N ASP A 42 11.79 -0.13 6.47
CA ASP A 42 12.22 0.53 7.70
C ASP A 42 11.02 0.97 8.54
N LEU A 43 10.02 1.62 7.93
CA LEU A 43 8.78 2.05 8.59
C LEU A 43 8.03 0.86 9.22
N MET A 44 7.86 -0.23 8.45
CA MET A 44 7.19 -1.44 8.93
C MET A 44 7.96 -2.11 10.07
N ARG A 45 9.29 -2.12 10.03
CA ARG A 45 10.14 -2.66 11.11
C ARG A 45 10.06 -1.82 12.39
N ALA A 46 9.89 -0.50 12.28
CA ALA A 46 9.69 0.37 13.42
C ALA A 46 8.32 0.14 14.11
N GLY A 47 7.32 -0.36 13.36
CA GLY A 47 6.01 -0.77 13.92
C GLY A 47 5.12 0.38 14.37
N ASN A 48 5.48 1.64 14.07
CA ASN A 48 4.66 2.80 14.36
C ASN A 48 3.70 3.08 13.19
N TRP A 49 2.44 2.71 13.36
CA TRP A 49 1.41 2.84 12.34
C TRP A 49 1.13 4.29 11.91
N GLU A 50 1.26 5.27 12.81
CA GLU A 50 1.06 6.67 12.43
C GLU A 50 2.14 7.14 11.46
N GLU A 51 3.41 6.84 11.76
CA GLU A 51 4.54 7.15 10.87
C GLU A 51 4.46 6.37 9.55
N ILE A 52 4.04 5.11 9.59
CA ILE A 52 3.81 4.30 8.39
C ILE A 52 2.81 4.98 7.45
N PHE A 53 1.65 5.43 7.96
CA PHE A 53 0.65 6.08 7.12
C PHE A 53 1.04 7.50 6.72
N ARG A 54 1.73 8.24 7.59
CA ARG A 54 2.21 9.59 7.29
C ARG A 54 3.18 9.60 6.11
N TRP A 55 4.07 8.61 6.04
CA TRP A 55 5.13 8.52 5.03
C TRP A 55 4.96 7.35 4.05
N SER A 56 3.74 6.84 3.91
CA SER A 56 3.46 5.70 3.05
C SER A 56 3.79 6.01 1.58
N PRO A 57 4.67 5.24 0.92
CA PRO A 57 4.92 5.37 -0.51
C PRO A 57 3.84 4.72 -1.38
N TYR A 58 2.74 4.26 -0.76
CA TYR A 58 1.66 3.57 -1.43
C TYR A 58 0.50 4.51 -1.69
N THR A 59 0.28 4.80 -2.98
CA THR A 59 -0.81 5.68 -3.42
C THR A 59 -2.18 5.18 -2.97
N GLU A 60 -2.38 3.86 -2.84
CA GLU A 60 -3.65 3.28 -2.40
C GLU A 60 -4.03 3.62 -0.95
N TRP A 61 -3.09 4.16 -0.18
CA TRP A 61 -3.30 4.67 1.19
C TRP A 61 -3.57 6.17 1.25
N TYR A 62 -3.76 6.84 0.10
CA TYR A 62 -3.95 8.29 0.01
C TYR A 62 -4.95 8.84 1.03
N LEU A 63 -6.11 8.19 1.20
CA LEU A 63 -7.14 8.66 2.15
C LEU A 63 -6.66 8.57 3.61
N ASN A 64 -5.95 7.51 3.98
CA ASN A 64 -5.39 7.36 5.33
C ASN A 64 -4.32 8.42 5.59
N SER A 65 -3.41 8.62 4.64
CA SER A 65 -2.35 9.62 4.75
C SER A 65 -2.93 11.03 4.78
N TRP A 66 -3.92 11.34 3.94
CA TRP A 66 -4.58 12.64 3.91
C TRP A 66 -5.26 12.97 5.25
N ALA A 67 -5.84 11.98 5.94
CA ALA A 67 -6.46 12.18 7.24
C ALA A 67 -5.46 12.52 8.36
N LEU A 68 -4.15 12.41 8.12
CA LEU A 68 -3.11 12.77 9.08
C LEU A 68 -2.65 14.21 8.86
N GLU A 69 -2.91 15.05 9.86
CA GLU A 69 -2.45 16.45 9.91
C GLU A 69 -0.93 16.53 9.81
N GLY A 70 -0.44 17.40 8.93
CA GLY A 70 0.97 17.61 8.63
C GLY A 70 1.60 16.50 7.77
N SER A 71 0.81 15.61 7.17
CA SER A 71 1.36 14.62 6.24
C SER A 71 1.74 15.27 4.89
N PRO A 72 2.70 14.69 4.14
CA PRO A 72 2.98 15.13 2.78
C PRO A 72 1.75 15.04 1.86
N VAL A 73 0.86 14.07 2.10
CA VAL A 73 -0.37 13.88 1.32
C VAL A 73 -1.38 14.99 1.61
N GLU A 74 -1.55 15.39 2.88
CA GLU A 74 -2.38 16.55 3.22
C GLU A 74 -1.86 17.83 2.56
N ALA A 75 -0.55 18.10 2.68
CA ALA A 75 0.06 19.26 2.06
C ALA A 75 -0.11 19.27 0.53
N HIS A 76 0.05 18.11 -0.11
CA HIS A 76 -0.19 17.96 -1.55
C HIS A 76 -1.67 18.17 -1.90
N HIS A 77 -2.61 17.60 -1.14
CA HIS A 77 -4.04 17.72 -1.43
C HIS A 77 -4.48 19.19 -1.35
N ALA A 78 -4.10 19.89 -0.28
CA ALA A 78 -4.40 21.30 -0.11
C ALA A 78 -3.81 22.16 -1.24
N ALA A 79 -2.58 21.83 -1.70
CA ALA A 79 -1.93 22.59 -2.78
C ALA A 79 -2.56 22.36 -4.17
N VAL A 80 -3.12 21.18 -4.44
CA VAL A 80 -3.62 20.79 -5.77
C VAL A 80 -5.14 20.90 -5.88
N TYR A 81 -5.88 20.58 -4.82
CA TYR A 81 -7.34 20.43 -4.84
C TYR A 81 -8.09 21.39 -3.90
N GLY A 82 -7.43 21.88 -2.83
CA GLY A 82 -8.01 22.77 -1.83
C GLY A 82 -8.46 22.05 -0.56
#